data_AF-A0A6L7MXR3-F1
#
_entry.id   AF-A0A6L7MXR3-F1
#
_cell.length_a   1.000
_cell.length_b   1.000
_cell.length_c   1.000
_cell.angle_alpha   90.00
_cell.angle_beta   90.00
_cell.angle_gamma   90.00
#
_symmetry.space_group_name_H-M   'P 1'
#
loop_
_entity.id
_entity.type
_entity.pdbx_description
1 polymer ?
#
loop_
_entity_poly.entity_id
_entity_poly.type
_entity_poly.pdbx_seq_one_letter_code
_entity_poly.pdbx_strand_id
1 'polypeptide(L)'
;MAKTGVPLMKSGDEMLQHIVEKSALDAGFRQQLLADPKATISQELGITIPESMTIKVHESDMQTVHLALPPDPNITEEQLEAISAGLCCCW
;
A
#
# COMPACT_ATOMS: atom_id res chain seq x y z
N MET A 1 -26.75 -14.72 -21.78
CA MET A 1 -25.42 -15.39 -21.76
C MET A 1 -24.48 -14.51 -20.96
N ALA A 2 -23.71 -15.11 -20.07
CA ALA A 2 -23.15 -14.51 -18.86
C ALA A 2 -22.33 -13.23 -19.07
N LYS A 3 -22.66 -12.17 -18.33
CA LYS A 3 -21.73 -11.08 -18.04
C LYS A 3 -20.96 -11.51 -16.79
N THR A 4 -19.77 -12.06 -17.01
CA THR A 4 -18.85 -12.42 -15.92
C THR A 4 -18.51 -11.14 -15.16
N GLY A 5 -19.09 -10.98 -13.98
CA GLY A 5 -18.80 -9.87 -13.09
C GLY A 5 -17.40 -10.03 -12.53
N VAL A 6 -16.42 -9.36 -13.14
CA VAL A 6 -15.15 -9.07 -12.48
C VAL A 6 -15.47 -8.12 -11.32
N PRO A 7 -15.08 -8.43 -10.07
CA PRO A 7 -15.30 -7.54 -8.93
C PRO A 7 -14.68 -6.17 -9.23
N LEU A 8 -15.42 -5.11 -8.90
CA LEU A 8 -15.05 -3.70 -9.07
C LEU A 8 -13.57 -3.48 -8.69
N MET A 9 -12.77 -3.07 -9.68
CA MET A 9 -11.40 -2.57 -9.47
C MET A 9 -11.48 -1.38 -8.51
N LYS A 10 -11.20 -1.59 -7.23
CA LYS A 10 -10.92 -0.49 -6.30
C LYS A 10 -9.59 0.12 -6.73
N SER A 11 -9.59 1.42 -7.03
CA SER A 11 -8.36 2.15 -7.35
C SER A 11 -7.37 2.05 -6.19
N GLY A 12 -6.06 2.25 -6.44
CA GLY A 12 -5.03 2.22 -5.38
C GLY A 12 -5.38 3.08 -4.17
N ASP A 13 -5.95 4.25 -4.44
CA ASP A 13 -6.43 5.21 -3.44
C ASP A 13 -7.55 4.65 -2.55
N GLU A 14 -8.54 3.98 -3.15
CA GLU A 14 -9.67 3.37 -2.43
C GLU A 14 -9.22 2.21 -1.54
N MET A 15 -8.21 1.46 -1.98
CA MET A 15 -7.59 0.42 -1.16
C MET A 15 -6.87 1.03 0.04
N LEU A 16 -6.09 2.11 -0.18
CA LEU A 16 -5.39 2.80 0.90
C LEU A 16 -6.36 3.37 1.93
N GLN A 17 -7.42 4.04 1.48
CA GLN A 17 -8.45 4.60 2.36
C GLN A 17 -9.06 3.52 3.26
N HIS A 18 -9.45 2.37 2.69
CA HIS A 18 -10.00 1.24 3.46
C HIS A 18 -9.05 0.75 4.56
N ILE A 19 -7.76 0.59 4.23
CA ILE A 19 -6.75 0.13 5.20
C ILE A 19 -6.58 1.15 6.34
N VAL A 20 -6.53 2.45 6.01
CA VAL A 20 -6.41 3.53 7.00
C VAL A 20 -7.63 3.56 7.92
N GLU A 21 -8.84 3.57 7.36
CA GLU A 21 -10.09 3.58 8.14
C GLU A 21 -10.19 2.37 9.07
N LYS A 22 -9.87 1.18 8.59
CA LYS A 22 -9.87 -0.03 9.41
C LYS A 22 -8.85 0.04 10.54
N SER A 23 -7.65 0.52 10.27
CA SER A 23 -6.60 0.68 11.31
C SER A 23 -6.98 1.67 12.42
N ALA A 24 -7.88 2.61 12.14
CA ALA A 24 -8.38 3.54 13.15
C ALA A 24 -9.45 2.90 14.05
N LEU A 25 -10.25 1.97 13.52
CA LEU A 25 -11.37 1.35 14.22
C LEU A 25 -11.02 0.01 14.90
N ASP A 26 -10.01 -0.70 14.41
CA ASP A 26 -9.60 -2.02 14.89
C ASP A 26 -8.14 -2.01 15.34
N ALA A 27 -7.94 -2.01 16.66
CA ALA A 27 -6.61 -2.01 17.26
C ALA A 27 -5.82 -3.30 16.99
N GLY A 28 -6.49 -4.45 16.85
CA GLY A 28 -5.83 -5.72 16.55
C GLY A 28 -5.31 -5.72 15.11
N PHE A 29 -6.14 -5.26 14.18
CA PHE A 29 -5.72 -5.04 12.79
C PHE A 29 -4.56 -4.06 12.70
N ARG A 30 -4.61 -2.93 13.42
CA ARG A 30 -3.50 -1.95 13.45
C ARG A 30 -2.19 -2.57 13.94
N GLN A 31 -2.23 -3.37 15.00
CA GLN A 31 -1.04 -4.06 15.51
C GLN A 31 -0.47 -5.05 14.49
N GLN A 32 -1.34 -5.82 13.82
CA GLN A 32 -0.92 -6.74 12.76
C GLN A 32 -0.31 -5.98 11.57
N LEU A 33 -0.95 -4.88 11.16
CA LEU A 33 -0.50 -4.03 10.06
C LEU A 33 0.89 -3.44 10.32
N LEU A 34 1.22 -3.10 11.57
CA LEU A 34 2.54 -2.61 11.96
C LEU A 34 3.59 -3.73 12.03
N ALA A 35 3.19 -4.93 12.45
CA ALA A 35 4.10 -6.07 12.60
C ALA A 35 4.45 -6.72 11.25
N ASP A 36 3.45 -6.94 10.39
CA ASP A 36 3.62 -7.52 9.06
C ASP A 36 2.65 -6.85 8.07
N PRO A 37 3.03 -5.68 7.52
CA PRO A 37 2.17 -4.93 6.62
C PRO A 37 1.77 -5.72 5.38
N LYS A 38 2.72 -6.44 4.78
CA LYS A 38 2.48 -7.17 3.54
C LYS A 38 1.46 -8.28 3.75
N ALA A 39 1.68 -9.14 4.75
CA ALA A 39 0.74 -10.23 5.02
C ALA A 39 -0.65 -9.69 5.40
N THR A 40 -0.71 -8.66 6.24
CA THR A 40 -1.97 -8.07 6.70
C THR A 40 -2.78 -7.47 5.55
N ILE A 41 -2.16 -6.69 4.68
CA ILE A 41 -2.85 -6.08 3.52
C ILE A 41 -3.29 -7.15 2.52
N SER A 42 -2.42 -8.12 2.23
CA SER A 42 -2.75 -9.24 1.33
C SER A 42 -3.95 -10.04 1.82
N GLN A 43 -4.01 -10.34 3.12
CA GLN A 43 -5.12 -11.06 3.72
C GLN A 43 -6.41 -10.22 3.73
N GLU A 44 -6.32 -8.94 4.05
CA GLU A 44 -7.47 -8.04 4.13
C GLU A 44 -8.13 -7.81 2.76
N LEU A 45 -7.33 -7.57 1.73
CA LEU A 45 -7.82 -7.23 0.41
C LEU A 45 -7.95 -8.44 -0.52
N GLY A 46 -7.44 -9.61 -0.10
CA GLY A 46 -7.41 -10.82 -0.93
C GLY A 46 -6.50 -10.68 -2.16
N ILE A 47 -5.46 -9.86 -2.07
CA ILE A 47 -4.51 -9.58 -3.16
C ILE A 47 -3.16 -10.23 -2.91
N THR A 48 -2.43 -10.53 -3.99
CA THR A 48 -1.05 -10.99 -3.90
C THR A 48 -0.11 -9.81 -4.10
N ILE A 49 0.72 -9.52 -3.11
CA ILE A 49 1.76 -8.50 -3.20
C ILE A 49 3.08 -9.18 -3.61
N PRO A 50 3.78 -8.70 -4.65
CA PRO A 50 5.04 -9.29 -5.10
C PRO A 50 6.08 -9.37 -3.99
N GLU A 51 6.93 -10.41 -4.02
CA GLU A 51 8.01 -10.59 -3.04
C GLU A 51 9.01 -9.43 -3.08
N SER A 52 9.31 -8.90 -4.26
CA SER A 52 10.22 -7.76 -4.48
C SER A 52 9.75 -6.45 -3.86
N MET A 53 8.46 -6.31 -3.53
CA MET A 53 7.92 -5.09 -2.95
C MET A 53 8.10 -5.07 -1.44
N THR A 54 8.60 -3.98 -0.86
CA THR A 54 8.62 -3.78 0.59
C THR A 54 7.61 -2.73 0.97
N ILE A 55 6.75 -3.03 1.95
CA ILE A 55 5.79 -2.08 2.50
C ILE A 55 6.28 -1.71 3.91
N LYS A 56 6.41 -0.42 4.18
CA LYS A 56 6.72 0.12 5.50
C LYS A 56 5.54 0.93 6.00
N VAL A 57 5.09 0.62 7.21
CA VAL A 57 4.05 1.37 7.90
C VAL A 57 4.69 2.10 9.06
N HIS A 58 4.44 3.40 9.13
CA HIS A 58 4.94 4.25 10.19
C HIS A 58 3.76 4.86 10.94
N GLU A 59 3.83 4.86 12.26
CA GLU A 59 2.88 5.61 13.07
C GLU A 59 3.31 7.07 13.13
N SER A 60 2.36 7.96 12.84
CA SER A 60 2.54 9.38 13.06
C SER A 60 2.19 9.72 14.51
N ASP A 61 3.05 10.49 15.17
CA ASP A 61 2.79 11.10 16.47
C ASP A 61 2.96 12.62 16.37
N MET A 62 2.62 13.35 17.44
CA MET A 62 2.60 14.82 17.42
C MET A 62 3.99 15.47 17.30
N GLN A 63 5.06 14.69 17.39
CA GLN A 63 6.46 15.14 17.40
C GLN A 63 7.24 14.63 16.19
N THR A 64 6.70 13.67 15.43
CA THR A 64 7.39 13.04 14.30
C THR A 64 6.79 13.49 12.97
N VAL A 65 7.64 14.02 12.10
CA VAL A 65 7.29 14.32 10.70
C VAL A 65 7.95 13.28 9.80
N HIS A 66 7.13 12.58 9.01
CA HIS A 66 7.61 11.63 8.01
C HIS A 66 7.79 12.34 6.67
N LEU A 67 9.02 12.36 6.16
CA LEU A 67 9.35 12.93 4.86
C LEU A 67 9.78 11.83 3.89
N ALA A 68 8.96 11.59 2.86
CA ALA A 68 9.34 10.73 1.74
C ALA A 68 10.16 11.53 0.74
N LEU A 69 11.41 11.12 0.52
CA LEU A 69 12.23 11.69 -0.54
C LEU A 69 11.96 10.93 -1.86
N PRO A 70 11.98 11.63 -3.01
CA PRO A 70 11.86 10.96 -4.30
C PRO A 70 13.02 9.96 -4.50
N PRO A 71 12.82 8.94 -5.34
CA PRO A 71 13.89 8.02 -5.72
C PRO A 71 15.06 8.77 -6.37
N ASP A 72 16.25 8.17 -6.36
CA ASP A 72 17.45 8.75 -6.97
C ASP A 72 17.16 9.16 -8.44
N PRO A 73 17.52 10.38 -8.87
CA PRO A 73 17.25 10.82 -10.23
C PRO A 73 18.06 10.08 -11.31
N ASN A 74 19.09 9.33 -10.93
CA ASN A 74 19.91 8.50 -11.83
C ASN A 74 19.44 7.04 -11.86
N ILE A 75 18.17 6.79 -11.59
CA ILE A 75 17.57 5.48 -11.90
C ILE A 75 17.68 5.21 -13.40
N THR A 76 18.10 4.00 -13.74
CA THR A 76 18.11 3.54 -15.13
C THR A 76 16.69 3.46 -15.68
N GLU A 77 16.52 3.52 -17.00
CA GLU A 77 15.19 3.38 -17.64
C GLU A 77 14.46 2.10 -17.20
N GLU A 78 15.21 1.01 -16.98
CA GLU A 78 14.69 -0.27 -16.46
C GLU A 78 14.11 -0.14 -15.03
N GLN A 79 14.74 0.67 -14.18
CA GLN A 79 14.26 0.94 -12.82
C GLN A 79 13.08 1.92 -12.82
N LEU A 80 13.02 2.83 -13.80
CA LEU A 80 11.92 3.78 -13.95
C LEU A 80 10.63 3.09 -14.38
N GLU A 81 10.70 2.11 -15.29
CA GLU A 81 9.53 1.28 -15.66
C GLU A 81 8.97 0.48 -14.47
N ALA A 82 9.83 0.04 -13.55
CA ALA A 82 9.38 -0.64 -12.33
C ALA A 82 8.63 0.29 -11.36
N ILE A 83 8.91 1.60 -11.38
CA ILE A 83 8.30 2.60 -10.49
C ILE A 83 7.01 3.19 -11.10
N SER A 84 6.94 3.31 -12.43
CA SER A 84 5.85 3.99 -13.16
C SER A 84 4.52 3.21 -13.17
N ALA A 85 4.50 1.96 -12.70
CA ALA A 85 3.29 1.14 -12.57
C ALA A 85 2.29 1.60 -11.49
N GLY A 86 2.44 2.82 -10.96
CA GLY A 86 1.34 3.54 -10.30
C GLY A 86 1.17 3.31 -8.80
N LEU A 87 2.24 2.94 -8.08
CA LEU A 87 2.21 2.82 -6.61
C LEU A 87 2.88 4.00 -5.88
N CYS A 88 3.27 5.05 -6.61
CA CYS A 88 3.80 6.28 -6.00
C CYS A 88 2.64 7.15 -5.49
N CYS A 89 1.90 6.66 -4.50
CA CYS A 89 1.10 7.49 -3.60
C CYS A 89 2.03 8.03 -2.51
N CYS A 90 2.99 8.88 -2.91
CA CYS A 90 3.69 9.73 -1.96
C CYS A 90 2.81 10.96 -1.72
N TRP A 91 1.91 10.83 -0.73
CA TRP A 91 1.03 11.84 -0.12
C TRP A 91 0.33 12.88 -1.01
#